data_AF-A0AAW0BRJ5-F1
#
_entry.id   AF-A0AAW0BRJ5-F1
#
_cell.length_a   1.000
_cell.length_b   1.000
_cell.length_c   1.000
_cell.angle_alpha   90.00
_cell.angle_beta   90.00
_cell.angle_gamma   90.00
#
_symmetry.space_group_name_H-M   'P 1'
#
loop_
_entity.id
_entity.type
_entity.pdbx_description
1 polymer ?
#
loop_
_entity_poly.entity_id
_entity_poly.type
_entity_poly.pdbx_seq_one_letter_code
_entity_poly.pdbx_strand_id
1 'polypeptide(L)'
;MNHHRNEINRFGRQIIYDAFDCDTMLDASRNSITVERLVQFEQDPVANGPETSGEKLDLTGGTFDAMKTSAWNQALIHRLALKAEREAADWHQDWHRFFQKRIHRILREAIEAKPDVDGINRGQAVRHRKFQFRMETAATMLAFSREDDNEEDQDLWAFVLRAVAGLRPDGMSDEEEGIDGEETISYVHNIDFRHPDFRLLFDEVDRTRLIEKDAFVQAGRKRRRRVATSHVLHRPPPPGLAPSYYNPTYLEAMRRGDKDMVELGPKDHQIAK
;
A
#
# COMPACT_ATOMS: atom_id res chain seq x y z
N MET A 1 -24.52 8.50 -36.54
CA MET A 1 -23.73 8.84 -35.33
C MET A 1 -22.74 7.73 -34.90
N ASN A 2 -23.12 6.45 -34.82
CA ASN A 2 -22.19 5.39 -34.35
C ASN A 2 -20.99 5.12 -35.29
N HIS A 3 -21.14 5.30 -36.61
CA HIS A 3 -20.07 5.05 -37.57
C HIS A 3 -18.87 5.99 -37.39
N HIS A 4 -19.13 7.30 -37.38
CA HIS A 4 -18.09 8.33 -37.19
C HIS A 4 -17.32 8.17 -35.86
N ARG A 5 -18.01 7.81 -34.77
CA ARG A 5 -17.36 7.52 -33.48
C ARG A 5 -16.42 6.31 -33.56
N ASN A 6 -16.77 5.30 -34.34
CA ASN A 6 -15.93 4.11 -34.51
C ASN A 6 -14.68 4.42 -35.34
N GLU A 7 -14.80 5.28 -36.35
CA GLU A 7 -13.67 5.75 -37.17
C GLU A 7 -12.68 6.57 -36.34
N ILE A 8 -13.15 7.54 -35.55
CA ILE A 8 -12.34 8.31 -34.59
C ILE A 8 -11.57 7.36 -33.65
N ASN A 9 -12.26 6.38 -33.08
CA ASN A 9 -11.62 5.44 -32.17
C ASN A 9 -10.59 4.53 -32.86
N ARG A 10 -10.87 4.07 -34.08
CA ARG A 10 -9.93 3.25 -34.85
C ARG A 10 -8.67 4.05 -35.18
N PHE A 11 -8.84 5.27 -35.70
CA PHE A 11 -7.74 6.14 -36.07
C PHE A 11 -6.88 6.55 -34.87
N GLY A 12 -7.50 6.98 -33.77
CA GLY A 12 -6.76 7.34 -32.56
C GLY A 12 -6.01 6.14 -31.94
N ARG A 13 -6.53 4.91 -32.07
CA ARG A 13 -5.80 3.70 -31.68
C ARG A 13 -4.59 3.45 -32.59
N GLN A 14 -4.75 3.62 -33.90
CA GLN A 14 -3.64 3.45 -34.85
C GLN A 14 -2.49 4.39 -34.51
N ILE A 15 -2.78 5.67 -34.24
CA ILE A 15 -1.75 6.64 -33.84
C ILE A 15 -1.00 6.19 -32.58
N ILE A 16 -1.71 5.63 -31.60
CA ILE A 16 -1.08 5.11 -30.37
C ILE A 16 -0.18 3.92 -30.70
N TYR A 17 -0.66 2.96 -31.50
CA TYR A 17 0.11 1.78 -31.88
C TYR A 17 1.37 2.12 -32.67
N ASP A 18 1.27 3.04 -33.62
CA ASP A 18 2.42 3.54 -34.37
C ASP A 18 3.41 4.30 -33.47
N ALA A 19 2.89 5.04 -32.49
CA ALA A 19 3.72 5.83 -31.58
C ALA A 19 4.53 4.96 -30.63
N PHE A 20 3.95 3.87 -30.11
CA PHE A 20 4.61 2.98 -29.15
C PHE A 20 5.25 1.74 -29.80
N ASP A 21 5.17 1.62 -31.13
CA ASP A 21 5.59 0.43 -31.88
C ASP A 21 5.02 -0.86 -31.27
N CYS A 22 3.69 -0.88 -31.13
CA CYS A 22 3.01 -1.89 -30.32
C CYS A 22 1.70 -2.38 -30.95
N ASP A 23 1.41 -3.67 -30.80
CA ASP A 23 0.20 -4.29 -31.36
C ASP A 23 -1.03 -4.11 -30.46
N THR A 24 -0.79 -3.94 -29.15
CA THR A 24 -1.85 -3.78 -28.15
C THR A 24 -1.55 -2.63 -27.20
N MET A 25 -2.60 -2.06 -26.61
CA MET A 25 -2.47 -1.03 -25.56
C MET A 25 -1.70 -1.53 -24.33
N LEU A 26 -1.72 -2.84 -24.08
CA LEU A 26 -1.01 -3.46 -22.97
C LEU A 26 0.50 -3.47 -23.21
N ASP A 27 0.95 -3.56 -24.46
CA ASP A 27 2.38 -3.54 -24.77
C ASP A 27 3.00 -2.19 -24.45
N ALA A 28 2.25 -1.10 -24.65
CA ALA A 28 2.66 0.26 -24.28
C ALA A 28 2.85 0.45 -22.76
N SER A 29 2.29 -0.42 -21.91
CA SER A 29 2.43 -0.32 -20.45
C SER A 29 3.65 -1.10 -19.90
N ARG A 30 4.36 -1.87 -20.74
CA ARG A 30 5.41 -2.80 -20.27
C ARG A 30 6.78 -2.17 -20.07
N ASN A 31 7.10 -1.13 -20.84
CA ASN A 31 8.44 -0.54 -20.86
C ASN A 31 8.37 0.96 -20.60
N SER A 32 9.10 1.40 -19.58
CA SER A 32 9.29 2.83 -19.32
C SER A 32 10.35 3.43 -20.26
N ILE A 33 10.25 4.72 -20.53
CA ILE A 33 11.37 5.53 -20.99
C ILE A 33 12.50 5.48 -19.95
N THR A 34 13.75 5.59 -20.40
CA THR A 34 14.92 5.54 -19.52
C THR A 34 15.12 6.85 -18.76
N VAL A 35 15.74 6.77 -17.57
CA VAL A 35 16.01 7.95 -16.73
C VAL A 35 16.96 8.92 -17.44
N GLU A 36 17.94 8.41 -18.17
CA GLU A 36 18.89 9.22 -18.94
C GLU A 36 18.17 10.09 -19.98
N ARG A 37 17.13 9.55 -20.64
CA ARG A 37 16.35 10.29 -21.63
C ARG A 37 15.46 11.34 -20.98
N LEU A 38 14.89 11.06 -19.82
CA LEU A 38 14.14 12.05 -19.03
C LEU A 38 15.03 13.22 -18.61
N VAL A 39 16.26 12.95 -18.16
CA VAL A 39 17.23 13.99 -17.80
C VAL A 39 17.61 14.85 -19.01
N GLN A 40 17.83 14.24 -20.18
CA GLN A 40 18.08 15.00 -21.42
C GLN A 40 16.89 15.88 -21.82
N PHE A 41 15.66 15.37 -21.64
CA PHE A 41 14.44 16.11 -21.91
C PHE A 41 14.28 17.31 -20.96
N GLU A 42 14.58 17.16 -19.67
CA GLU A 42 14.54 18.27 -18.72
C GLU A 42 15.56 19.38 -19.06
N GLN A 43 16.71 19.02 -19.64
CA GLN A 43 17.74 19.97 -20.06
C GLN A 43 17.35 20.74 -21.33
N ASP A 44 16.81 20.04 -22.34
CA ASP A 44 16.34 20.65 -23.59
C ASP A 44 15.09 19.92 -24.10
N PRO A 45 13.89 20.39 -23.72
CA PRO A 45 12.63 19.77 -24.13
C PRO A 45 12.35 19.82 -25.63
N VAL A 46 12.97 20.77 -26.35
CA VAL A 46 12.73 20.97 -27.77
C VAL A 46 13.52 19.94 -28.57
N ALA A 47 14.81 19.75 -28.23
CA ALA A 47 15.68 18.81 -28.91
C ALA A 47 15.45 17.35 -28.47
N ASN A 48 15.09 17.13 -27.21
CA ASN A 48 14.99 15.78 -26.63
C ASN A 48 13.55 15.37 -26.28
N GLY A 49 12.55 16.10 -26.79
CA GLY A 49 11.14 15.75 -26.61
C GLY A 49 10.75 14.43 -27.28
N PRO A 50 9.58 13.88 -26.89
CA PRO A 50 9.05 12.67 -27.53
C PRO A 50 8.72 12.94 -29.01
N GLU A 51 9.07 11.98 -29.84
CA GLU A 51 8.72 11.90 -31.25
C GLU A 51 7.34 11.22 -31.43
N THR A 52 7.02 10.80 -32.65
CA THR A 52 5.71 10.21 -32.99
C THR A 52 5.77 8.71 -33.31
N SER A 53 6.92 8.07 -33.12
CA SER A 53 7.14 6.65 -33.38
C SER A 53 8.26 6.09 -32.49
N GLY A 54 8.11 4.83 -32.05
CA GLY A 54 9.09 4.14 -31.20
C GLY A 54 9.24 4.72 -29.78
N GLU A 55 8.27 5.51 -29.34
CA GLU A 55 8.29 6.18 -28.04
C GLU A 55 7.87 5.27 -26.89
N LYS A 56 8.15 5.71 -25.67
CA LYS A 56 7.75 5.01 -24.43
C LYS A 56 7.11 5.96 -23.45
N LEU A 57 6.25 5.45 -22.58
CA LEU A 57 5.68 6.22 -21.48
C LEU A 57 6.69 6.39 -20.35
N ASP A 58 6.61 7.49 -19.63
CA ASP A 58 7.25 7.61 -18.33
C ASP A 58 6.42 6.89 -17.27
N LEU A 59 6.91 5.72 -16.87
CA LEU A 59 6.33 4.88 -15.82
C LEU A 59 7.16 4.93 -14.54
N THR A 60 8.09 5.87 -14.39
CA THR A 60 9.00 5.94 -13.23
C THR A 60 8.30 6.41 -11.96
N GLY A 61 7.19 7.15 -12.09
CA GLY A 61 6.39 7.60 -10.96
C GLY A 61 5.87 6.45 -10.08
N GLY A 62 5.96 6.60 -8.75
CA GLY A 62 5.41 5.65 -7.78
C GLY A 62 3.89 5.75 -7.59
N THR A 63 3.23 6.70 -8.26
CA THR A 63 1.76 6.85 -8.20
C THR A 63 1.20 7.18 -9.58
N PHE A 64 -0.08 6.87 -9.76
CA PHE A 64 -0.81 7.23 -10.98
C PHE A 64 -0.77 8.75 -11.24
N ASP A 65 -0.92 9.55 -10.19
CA ASP A 65 -0.89 11.01 -10.32
C ASP A 65 0.50 11.51 -10.72
N ALA A 66 1.58 10.95 -10.17
CA ALA A 66 2.94 11.30 -10.56
C ALA A 66 3.21 10.99 -12.05
N MET A 67 2.82 9.80 -12.53
CA MET A 67 2.96 9.45 -13.95
C MET A 67 2.11 10.35 -14.85
N LYS A 68 0.88 10.66 -14.41
CA LYS A 68 -0.03 11.56 -15.14
C LYS A 68 0.56 12.96 -15.28
N THR A 69 1.17 13.50 -14.24
CA THR A 69 1.73 14.86 -14.26
C THR A 69 3.15 14.93 -14.81
N SER A 70 3.75 13.81 -15.21
CA SER A 70 5.08 13.79 -15.82
C SER A 70 5.13 14.67 -17.07
N ALA A 71 6.13 15.55 -17.13
CA ALA A 71 6.33 16.47 -18.25
C ALA A 71 6.52 15.70 -19.58
N TRP A 72 7.18 14.55 -19.54
CA TRP A 72 7.34 13.66 -20.69
C TRP A 72 5.99 13.15 -21.21
N ASN A 73 5.17 12.58 -20.34
CA ASN A 73 3.86 12.05 -20.73
C ASN A 73 2.91 13.16 -21.24
N GLN A 74 2.95 14.36 -20.66
CA GLN A 74 2.18 15.51 -21.14
C GLN A 74 2.66 15.96 -22.53
N ALA A 75 3.97 16.04 -22.75
CA ALA A 75 4.53 16.38 -24.06
C ALA A 75 4.15 15.35 -25.13
N LEU A 76 4.19 14.05 -24.79
CA LEU A 76 3.79 12.98 -25.69
C LEU A 76 2.30 13.08 -26.06
N ILE A 77 1.41 13.26 -25.08
CA ILE A 77 -0.04 13.47 -25.32
C ILE A 77 -0.26 14.62 -26.30
N HIS A 78 0.43 15.75 -26.09
CA HIS A 78 0.34 16.91 -26.96
C HIS A 78 0.84 16.62 -28.39
N ARG A 79 1.97 15.91 -28.54
CA ARG A 79 2.52 15.51 -29.86
C ARG A 79 1.57 14.58 -30.63
N LEU A 80 0.96 13.61 -29.95
CA LEU A 80 -0.03 12.72 -30.55
C LEU A 80 -1.27 13.49 -31.01
N ALA A 81 -1.73 14.45 -30.21
CA ALA A 81 -2.84 15.32 -30.58
C ALA A 81 -2.52 16.14 -31.84
N LEU A 82 -1.35 16.79 -31.89
CA LEU A 82 -0.91 17.54 -33.07
C LEU A 82 -0.75 16.68 -34.32
N LYS A 83 -0.35 15.41 -34.18
CA LYS A 83 -0.31 14.46 -35.30
C LYS A 83 -1.73 14.18 -35.82
N ALA A 84 -2.65 13.84 -34.91
CA ALA A 84 -4.04 13.56 -35.28
C ALA A 84 -4.76 14.77 -35.88
N GLU A 85 -4.52 15.98 -35.36
CA GLU A 85 -5.07 17.23 -35.90
C GLU A 85 -4.62 17.48 -37.33
N ARG A 86 -3.36 17.17 -37.66
CA ARG A 86 -2.83 17.32 -39.03
C ARG A 86 -3.40 16.28 -40.00
N GLU A 87 -3.52 15.03 -39.56
CA GLU A 87 -3.96 13.92 -40.40
C GLU A 87 -5.49 13.82 -40.52
N ALA A 88 -6.24 14.34 -39.55
CA ALA A 88 -7.70 14.28 -39.49
C ALA A 88 -8.31 15.67 -39.18
N ALA A 89 -7.84 16.70 -39.88
CA ALA A 89 -8.24 18.10 -39.68
C ALA A 89 -9.76 18.32 -39.75
N ASP A 90 -10.46 17.57 -40.61
CA ASP A 90 -11.89 17.72 -40.85
C ASP A 90 -12.79 17.08 -39.78
N TRP A 91 -12.21 16.35 -38.81
CA TRP A 91 -12.99 15.52 -37.87
C TRP A 91 -13.50 16.29 -36.64
N HIS A 92 -13.18 17.59 -36.51
CA HIS A 92 -13.60 18.49 -35.42
C HIS A 92 -13.58 17.83 -34.03
N GLN A 93 -12.53 17.05 -33.75
CA GLN A 93 -12.37 16.27 -32.53
C GLN A 93 -11.32 16.93 -31.63
N ASP A 94 -11.62 17.04 -30.33
CA ASP A 94 -10.63 17.39 -29.30
C ASP A 94 -9.68 16.20 -29.11
N TRP A 95 -8.63 16.17 -29.93
CA TRP A 95 -7.64 15.09 -29.94
C TRP A 95 -6.79 15.08 -28.67
N HIS A 96 -6.50 16.24 -28.08
CA HIS A 96 -5.77 16.33 -26.83
C HIS A 96 -6.51 15.61 -25.70
N ARG A 97 -7.79 15.93 -25.48
CA ARG A 97 -8.60 15.24 -24.47
C ARG A 97 -8.80 13.77 -24.79
N PHE A 98 -8.88 13.40 -26.07
CA PHE A 98 -8.97 12.01 -26.51
C PHE A 98 -7.73 11.21 -26.10
N PHE A 99 -6.53 11.66 -26.47
CA PHE A 99 -5.28 10.97 -26.12
C PHE A 99 -5.01 11.00 -24.62
N GLN A 100 -5.28 12.11 -23.95
CA GLN A 100 -5.14 12.21 -22.50
C GLN A 100 -5.93 11.09 -21.79
N LYS A 101 -7.21 10.88 -22.14
CA LYS A 101 -8.00 9.78 -21.57
C LYS A 101 -7.42 8.40 -21.85
N ARG A 102 -6.88 8.18 -23.05
CA ARG A 102 -6.33 6.88 -23.46
C ARG A 102 -5.01 6.59 -22.75
N ILE A 103 -4.07 7.52 -22.77
CA ILE A 103 -2.79 7.39 -22.08
C ILE A 103 -3.00 7.22 -20.58
N HIS A 104 -3.88 7.99 -19.94
CA HIS A 104 -4.20 7.80 -18.53
C HIS A 104 -4.74 6.40 -18.21
N ARG A 105 -5.47 5.78 -19.14
CA ARG A 105 -5.92 4.40 -18.94
C ARG A 105 -4.73 3.43 -18.99
N ILE A 106 -3.82 3.59 -19.94
CA ILE A 106 -2.60 2.77 -20.04
C ILE A 106 -1.73 2.93 -18.78
N LEU A 107 -1.53 4.14 -18.29
CA LEU A 107 -0.78 4.40 -17.06
C LEU A 107 -1.40 3.73 -15.83
N ARG A 108 -2.74 3.69 -15.76
CA ARG A 108 -3.46 2.98 -14.69
C ARG A 108 -3.24 1.47 -14.77
N GLU A 109 -3.36 0.89 -15.97
CA GLU A 109 -3.07 -0.52 -16.19
C GLU A 109 -1.60 -0.84 -15.84
N ALA A 110 -0.66 0.07 -16.16
CA ALA A 110 0.75 -0.07 -15.83
C ALA A 110 1.01 -0.11 -14.32
N ILE A 111 0.38 0.77 -13.54
CA ILE A 111 0.57 0.79 -12.08
C ILE A 111 -0.10 -0.40 -11.39
N GLU A 112 -1.24 -0.87 -11.91
CA GLU A 112 -1.90 -2.08 -11.43
C GLU A 112 -1.10 -3.35 -11.77
N ALA A 113 -0.32 -3.33 -12.86
CA ALA A 113 0.52 -4.45 -13.29
C ALA A 113 1.93 -4.46 -12.66
N LYS A 114 2.37 -3.37 -12.03
CA LYS A 114 3.64 -3.38 -11.28
C LYS A 114 3.50 -4.37 -10.11
N PRO A 115 4.51 -5.23 -9.86
CA PRO A 115 4.54 -6.02 -8.63
C PRO A 115 4.42 -5.05 -7.45
N ASP A 116 3.62 -5.44 -6.46
CA ASP A 116 3.08 -4.58 -5.40
C ASP A 116 4.14 -4.09 -4.39
N VAL A 117 5.13 -3.34 -4.87
CA VAL A 117 6.14 -2.68 -4.04
C VAL A 117 5.47 -1.58 -3.20
N ASP A 118 4.42 -0.95 -3.72
CA ASP A 118 3.64 0.06 -3.00
C ASP A 118 2.71 -0.53 -1.94
N GLY A 119 2.18 -1.74 -2.12
CA GLY A 119 1.44 -2.46 -1.09
C GLY A 119 2.33 -3.04 -0.01
N ILE A 120 3.58 -3.43 -0.33
CA ILE A 120 4.61 -3.72 0.66
C ILE A 120 4.89 -2.45 1.51
N ASN A 121 5.10 -1.30 0.86
CA ASN A 121 5.34 -0.02 1.53
C ASN A 121 4.12 0.48 2.33
N ARG A 122 2.90 0.32 1.78
CA ARG A 122 1.65 0.68 2.44
C ARG A 122 1.39 -0.23 3.63
N GLY A 123 1.62 -1.53 3.50
CA GLY A 123 1.55 -2.50 4.59
C GLY A 123 2.52 -2.13 5.71
N GLN A 124 3.78 -1.82 5.37
CA GLN A 124 4.77 -1.33 6.34
C GLN A 124 4.32 -0.04 7.05
N ALA A 125 3.84 0.96 6.29
CA ALA A 125 3.36 2.21 6.86
C ALA A 125 2.14 2.00 7.77
N VAL A 126 1.19 1.15 7.37
CA VAL A 126 0.03 0.78 8.18
C VAL A 126 0.46 0.06 9.47
N ARG A 127 1.40 -0.87 9.39
CA ARG A 127 1.96 -1.56 10.57
C ARG A 127 2.66 -0.60 11.51
N HIS A 128 3.47 0.32 10.98
CA HIS A 128 4.15 1.33 11.77
C HIS A 128 3.16 2.24 12.49
N ARG A 129 2.11 2.68 11.79
CA ARG A 129 1.04 3.48 12.37
C ARG A 129 0.28 2.73 13.47
N LYS A 130 -0.05 1.44 13.27
CA LYS A 130 -0.67 0.60 14.32
C LYS A 130 0.23 0.45 15.54
N PHE A 131 1.53 0.21 15.31
CA PHE A 131 2.52 0.13 16.37
C PHE A 131 2.57 1.42 17.19
N GLN A 132 2.71 2.58 16.52
CA GLN A 132 2.73 3.89 17.18
C GLN A 132 1.45 4.12 18.00
N PHE A 133 0.27 3.88 17.43
CA PHE A 133 -0.97 4.08 18.14
C PHE A 133 -1.13 3.19 19.37
N ARG A 134 -0.71 1.93 19.30
CA ARG A 134 -0.79 1.02 20.44
C ARG A 134 0.23 1.39 21.53
N MET A 135 1.42 1.83 21.13
CA MET A 135 2.42 2.38 22.06
C MET A 135 1.87 3.61 22.81
N GLU A 136 1.30 4.57 22.08
CA GLU A 136 0.67 5.76 22.66
C GLU A 136 -0.47 5.38 23.60
N THR A 137 -1.36 4.50 23.16
CA THR A 137 -2.51 4.06 23.97
C THR A 137 -2.06 3.42 25.27
N ALA A 138 -1.13 2.46 25.20
CA ALA A 138 -0.62 1.77 26.38
C ALA A 138 0.14 2.72 27.33
N ALA A 139 0.93 3.65 26.80
CA ALA A 139 1.65 4.63 27.60
C ALA A 139 0.70 5.60 28.31
N THR A 140 -0.34 6.06 27.62
CA THR A 140 -1.38 6.94 28.21
C THR A 140 -2.13 6.21 29.32
N MET A 141 -2.62 4.99 29.08
CA MET A 141 -3.35 4.24 30.09
C MET A 141 -2.48 3.85 31.30
N LEU A 142 -1.20 3.59 31.09
CA LEU A 142 -0.25 3.39 32.19
C LEU A 142 -0.06 4.67 33.02
N ALA A 143 -0.10 5.85 32.40
CA ALA A 143 -0.04 7.11 33.14
C ALA A 143 -1.31 7.34 33.97
N PHE A 144 -2.49 7.14 33.39
CA PHE A 144 -3.77 7.23 34.09
C PHE A 144 -3.86 6.27 35.28
N SER A 145 -3.51 5.00 35.09
CA SER A 145 -3.54 4.01 36.18
C SER A 145 -2.56 4.30 37.32
N ARG A 146 -1.49 5.06 37.07
CA ARG A 146 -0.60 5.58 38.12
C ARG A 146 -1.19 6.76 38.88
N GLU A 147 -1.92 7.63 38.19
CA GLU A 147 -2.61 8.75 38.83
C GLU A 147 -3.74 8.25 39.74
N ASP A 148 -4.40 7.15 39.36
CA ASP A 148 -5.49 6.52 40.12
C ASP A 148 -5.03 5.46 41.13
N ASP A 149 -3.71 5.21 41.24
CA ASP A 149 -3.10 4.20 42.11
C ASP A 149 -3.67 2.77 41.93
N ASN A 150 -4.08 2.43 40.70
CA ASN A 150 -4.61 1.10 40.37
C ASN A 150 -3.47 0.16 39.94
N GLU A 151 -2.91 -0.60 40.89
CA GLU A 151 -1.80 -1.53 40.65
C GLU A 151 -2.09 -2.57 39.55
N GLU A 152 -3.32 -3.09 39.47
CA GLU A 152 -3.70 -4.11 38.48
C GLU A 152 -3.65 -3.54 37.06
N ASP A 153 -4.22 -2.36 36.85
CA ASP A 153 -4.16 -1.68 35.56
C ASP A 153 -2.73 -1.26 35.21
N GLN A 154 -1.94 -0.83 36.20
CA GLN A 154 -0.54 -0.50 35.99
C GLN A 154 0.25 -1.71 35.46
N ASP A 155 0.07 -2.89 36.07
CA ASP A 155 0.72 -4.12 35.63
C ASP A 155 0.28 -4.53 34.22
N LEU A 156 -1.02 -4.47 33.95
CA LEU A 156 -1.59 -4.76 32.63
C LEU A 156 -1.02 -3.83 31.56
N TRP A 157 -1.10 -2.51 31.75
CA TRP A 157 -0.67 -1.54 30.75
C TRP A 157 0.84 -1.49 30.61
N ALA A 158 1.60 -1.75 31.67
CA ALA A 158 3.04 -1.95 31.59
C ALA A 158 3.40 -3.22 30.78
N PHE A 159 2.66 -4.30 30.96
CA PHE A 159 2.80 -5.50 30.12
C PHE A 159 2.48 -5.22 28.66
N VAL A 160 1.35 -4.56 28.36
CA VAL A 160 0.97 -4.19 26.98
C VAL A 160 2.06 -3.33 26.33
N LEU A 161 2.59 -2.35 27.05
CA LEU A 161 3.63 -1.46 26.54
C LEU A 161 4.92 -2.24 26.19
N ARG A 162 5.38 -3.12 27.08
CA ARG A 162 6.52 -4.01 26.81
C ARG A 162 6.24 -4.93 25.62
N ALA A 163 5.02 -5.46 25.55
CA ALA A 163 4.61 -6.35 24.47
C ALA A 163 4.65 -5.70 23.09
N VAL A 164 4.05 -4.51 22.97
CA VAL A 164 4.04 -3.75 21.71
C VAL A 164 5.47 -3.36 21.33
N ALA A 165 6.28 -2.90 22.29
CA ALA A 165 7.68 -2.54 22.06
C ALA A 165 8.52 -3.72 21.57
N GLY A 166 8.36 -4.91 22.19
CA GLY A 166 9.07 -6.12 21.79
C GLY A 166 8.65 -6.63 20.41
N LEU A 167 7.35 -6.60 20.11
CA LEU A 167 6.81 -7.06 18.82
C LEU A 167 7.13 -6.13 17.65
N ARG A 168 7.43 -4.85 17.90
CA ARG A 168 7.78 -3.85 16.87
C ARG A 168 6.69 -3.71 15.79
N PRO A 169 6.90 -2.92 14.72
CA PRO A 169 5.95 -2.91 13.59
C PRO A 169 5.74 -4.29 12.95
N ASP A 170 6.74 -5.17 12.95
CA ASP A 170 6.66 -6.47 12.29
C ASP A 170 5.67 -7.44 12.96
N GLY A 171 5.47 -7.30 14.27
CA GLY A 171 4.44 -8.01 15.03
C GLY A 171 3.05 -7.39 14.95
N MET A 172 2.83 -6.35 14.13
CA MET A 172 1.51 -5.78 13.87
C MET A 172 0.83 -6.50 12.68
N SER A 173 -0.47 -6.78 12.80
CA SER A 173 -1.21 -7.48 11.74
C SER A 173 -1.44 -6.59 10.51
N ASP A 174 -1.41 -7.19 9.32
CA ASP A 174 -1.92 -6.53 8.11
C ASP A 174 -3.44 -6.60 8.08
N GLU A 175 -4.02 -5.67 7.34
CA GLU A 175 -5.45 -5.60 7.08
C GLU A 175 -5.70 -5.44 5.60
N GLU A 176 -6.56 -6.29 5.06
CA GLU A 176 -7.11 -6.15 3.71
C GLU A 176 -8.54 -5.62 3.78
N GLU A 177 -8.90 -4.74 2.86
CA GLU A 177 -10.28 -4.27 2.75
C GLU A 177 -11.12 -5.34 2.04
N GLY A 178 -12.29 -5.62 2.61
CA GLY A 178 -13.23 -6.60 2.10
C GLY A 178 -14.66 -6.08 2.11
N ILE A 179 -15.55 -6.85 1.49
CA ILE A 179 -16.99 -6.62 1.53
C ILE A 179 -17.64 -7.88 2.10
N ASP A 180 -18.47 -7.72 3.12
CA ASP A 180 -19.30 -8.77 3.70
C ASP A 180 -20.77 -8.32 3.66
N GLY A 181 -21.51 -8.83 2.67
CA GLY A 181 -22.82 -8.31 2.31
C GLY A 181 -22.72 -6.89 1.71
N GLU A 182 -23.34 -5.92 2.36
CA GLU A 182 -23.30 -4.50 1.98
C GLU A 182 -22.28 -3.69 2.80
N GLU A 183 -21.60 -4.31 3.78
CA GLU A 183 -20.67 -3.63 4.68
C GLU A 183 -19.21 -3.78 4.22
N THR A 184 -18.45 -2.68 4.22
CA THR A 184 -17.00 -2.73 4.08
C THR A 184 -16.35 -3.18 5.40
N ILE A 185 -15.64 -4.29 5.35
CA ILE A 185 -14.94 -4.88 6.50
C ILE A 185 -13.42 -4.85 6.34
N SER A 186 -12.71 -5.04 7.44
CA SER A 186 -11.25 -5.20 7.46
C SER A 186 -10.88 -6.63 7.84
N TYR A 187 -10.29 -7.36 6.90
CA TYR A 187 -9.78 -8.71 7.12
C TYR A 187 -8.45 -8.65 7.85
N VAL A 188 -8.38 -9.26 9.04
CA VAL A 188 -7.17 -9.25 9.87
C VAL A 188 -6.47 -10.60 9.75
N HIS A 189 -5.24 -10.57 9.24
CA HIS A 189 -4.42 -11.76 9.10
C HIS A 189 -3.66 -12.11 10.39
N ASN A 190 -3.46 -13.41 10.61
CA ASN A 190 -2.60 -13.89 11.68
C ASN A 190 -1.13 -13.84 11.26
N ILE A 191 -0.22 -13.82 12.23
CA ILE A 191 1.23 -13.88 11.99
C ILE A 191 1.72 -15.19 12.57
N ASP A 192 2.48 -15.97 11.80
CA ASP A 192 2.87 -17.33 12.16
C ASP A 192 3.66 -17.43 13.46
N PHE A 193 4.61 -16.50 13.69
CA PHE A 193 5.44 -16.52 14.88
C PHE A 193 4.73 -16.03 16.13
N ARG A 194 3.68 -15.20 16.03
CA ARG A 194 3.10 -14.47 17.18
C ARG A 194 2.12 -15.32 17.97
N HIS A 195 2.18 -15.28 19.29
CA HIS A 195 1.21 -15.97 20.15
C HIS A 195 -0.24 -15.52 19.83
N PRO A 196 -1.21 -16.45 19.72
CA PRO A 196 -2.58 -16.12 19.32
C PRO A 196 -3.25 -15.10 20.24
N ASP A 197 -2.95 -15.11 21.54
CA ASP A 197 -3.56 -14.20 22.52
C ASP A 197 -3.26 -12.72 22.26
N PHE A 198 -2.15 -12.39 21.58
CA PHE A 198 -1.88 -11.00 21.19
C PHE A 198 -2.94 -10.42 20.26
N ARG A 199 -3.70 -11.27 19.57
CA ARG A 199 -4.83 -10.83 18.79
C ARG A 199 -5.91 -10.21 19.67
N LEU A 200 -6.27 -10.91 20.76
CA LEU A 200 -7.29 -10.46 21.69
C LEU A 200 -6.79 -9.24 22.45
N LEU A 201 -5.54 -9.29 22.94
CA LEU A 201 -4.89 -8.18 23.61
C LEU A 201 -4.91 -6.91 22.75
N PHE A 202 -4.47 -6.99 21.50
CA PHE A 202 -4.42 -5.82 20.64
C PHE A 202 -5.78 -5.34 20.17
N ASP A 203 -6.79 -6.21 20.10
CA ASP A 203 -8.16 -5.73 19.86
C ASP A 203 -8.70 -4.97 21.06
N GLU A 204 -8.35 -5.37 22.28
CA GLU A 204 -8.66 -4.62 23.50
C GLU A 204 -8.00 -3.25 23.49
N VAL A 205 -6.69 -3.17 23.24
CA VAL A 205 -5.96 -1.90 23.12
C VAL A 205 -6.59 -0.98 22.07
N ASP A 206 -6.94 -1.53 20.90
CA ASP A 206 -7.58 -0.76 19.83
C ASP A 206 -8.99 -0.27 20.24
N ARG A 207 -9.69 -0.99 21.14
CA ARG A 207 -11.01 -0.62 21.68
C ARG A 207 -10.94 0.37 22.83
N THR A 208 -9.88 0.40 23.61
CA THR A 208 -9.75 1.29 24.78
C THR A 208 -9.98 2.75 24.40
N ARG A 209 -9.45 3.22 23.27
CA ARG A 209 -9.70 4.59 22.78
C ARG A 209 -11.17 4.90 22.45
N LEU A 210 -11.98 3.87 22.21
CA LEU A 210 -13.41 4.03 21.97
C LEU A 210 -14.20 4.19 23.27
N ILE A 211 -13.71 3.55 24.33
CA ILE A 211 -14.35 3.45 25.63
C ILE A 211 -13.91 4.64 26.51
N GLU A 212 -12.61 4.87 26.59
CA GLU A 212 -11.96 5.90 27.42
C GLU A 212 -11.97 7.27 26.73
N LYS A 213 -13.16 7.86 26.64
CA LYS A 213 -13.37 9.16 25.98
C LYS A 213 -12.68 10.32 26.70
N ASP A 214 -12.45 10.19 27.99
CA ASP A 214 -11.78 11.20 28.80
C ASP A 214 -10.27 11.21 28.54
N ALA A 215 -9.69 10.04 28.24
CA ALA A 215 -8.28 9.91 27.87
C ALA A 215 -8.02 10.17 26.37
N PHE A 216 -8.99 9.87 25.50
CA PHE A 216 -8.80 9.93 24.05
C PHE A 216 -9.90 10.71 23.33
N VAL A 217 -9.52 11.84 22.74
CA VAL A 217 -10.38 12.56 21.79
C VAL A 217 -10.55 11.73 20.52
N GLN A 218 -11.78 11.30 20.25
CA GLN A 218 -12.10 10.58 19.02
C GLN A 218 -12.16 11.55 17.84
N ALA A 219 -11.25 11.39 16.88
CA ALA A 219 -11.26 12.10 15.63
C ALA A 219 -11.14 11.13 14.45
N GLY A 220 -11.91 11.37 13.39
CA GLY A 220 -11.81 10.63 12.13
C GLY A 220 -13.00 9.73 11.81
N ARG A 221 -12.77 8.76 10.92
CA ARG A 221 -13.81 7.88 10.37
C ARG A 221 -14.24 6.82 11.40
N LYS A 222 -15.51 6.41 11.34
CA LYS A 222 -16.05 5.29 12.12
C LYS A 222 -15.22 4.02 11.89
N ARG A 223 -14.89 3.31 12.97
CA ARG A 223 -14.18 2.03 12.92
C ARG A 223 -14.98 1.02 12.07
N ARG A 224 -14.31 0.38 11.12
CA ARG A 224 -14.88 -0.72 10.32
C ARG A 224 -14.90 -2.01 11.13
N ARG A 225 -15.86 -2.90 10.86
CA ARG A 225 -15.89 -4.24 11.46
C ARG A 225 -14.65 -5.02 11.00
N ARG A 226 -13.98 -5.66 11.96
CA ARG A 226 -12.80 -6.49 11.71
C ARG A 226 -13.20 -7.96 11.71
N VAL A 227 -12.73 -8.70 10.71
CA VAL A 227 -13.05 -10.14 10.56
C VAL A 227 -11.74 -10.93 10.52
N ALA A 228 -11.68 -12.00 11.32
CA ALA A 228 -10.60 -12.97 11.27
C ALA A 228 -10.49 -13.59 9.89
N THR A 229 -9.29 -13.68 9.32
CA THR A 229 -9.08 -14.64 8.23
C THR A 229 -8.28 -15.84 8.72
N SER A 230 -8.43 -16.95 7.99
CA SER A 230 -7.57 -18.14 8.12
C SER A 230 -6.19 -17.93 7.48
N HIS A 231 -5.97 -16.80 6.79
CA HIS A 231 -4.70 -16.49 6.16
C HIS A 231 -3.65 -16.17 7.23
N VAL A 232 -2.50 -16.84 7.13
CA VAL A 232 -1.36 -16.68 8.03
C VAL A 232 -0.22 -16.05 7.25
N LEU A 233 0.26 -14.92 7.74
CA LEU A 233 1.41 -14.22 7.20
C LEU A 233 2.68 -14.80 7.81
N HIS A 234 3.62 -15.16 6.94
CA HIS A 234 4.95 -15.61 7.32
C HIS A 234 5.88 -14.41 7.44
N ARG A 235 6.41 -14.18 8.65
CA ARG A 235 7.36 -13.09 8.90
C ARG A 235 8.47 -13.52 9.84
N PRO A 236 9.67 -12.93 9.70
CA PRO A 236 10.71 -13.12 10.69
C PRO A 236 10.27 -12.44 12.01
N PRO A 237 10.42 -13.11 13.16
CA PRO A 237 10.22 -12.50 14.45
C PRO A 237 11.31 -11.46 14.73
N PRO A 238 11.02 -10.37 15.48
CA PRO A 238 12.05 -9.48 15.99
C PRO A 238 13.08 -10.21 16.86
N PRO A 239 14.36 -9.81 16.85
CA PRO A 239 15.37 -10.42 17.71
C PRO A 239 15.13 -10.07 19.18
N GLY A 240 15.48 -11.01 20.08
CA GLY A 240 15.38 -10.81 21.52
C GLY A 240 13.95 -10.85 22.07
N LEU A 241 13.01 -11.43 21.33
CA LEU A 241 11.62 -11.56 21.78
C LEU A 241 11.52 -12.64 22.86
N ALA A 242 10.72 -12.41 23.90
CA ALA A 242 10.52 -13.38 24.96
C ALA A 242 9.83 -14.65 24.42
N PRO A 243 10.15 -15.86 24.92
CA PRO A 243 9.52 -17.09 24.46
C PRO A 243 7.99 -17.11 24.57
N SER A 244 7.42 -16.44 25.59
CA SER A 244 5.96 -16.33 25.77
C SER A 244 5.27 -15.58 24.63
N TYR A 245 6.01 -14.86 23.79
CA TYR A 245 5.44 -14.07 22.71
C TYR A 245 5.24 -14.87 21.43
N TYR A 246 5.82 -16.06 21.39
CA TYR A 246 5.77 -16.92 20.23
C TYR A 246 4.56 -17.84 20.25
N ASN A 247 4.05 -18.16 19.07
CA ASN A 247 3.15 -19.28 18.90
C ASN A 247 3.86 -20.58 19.36
N PRO A 248 3.26 -21.40 20.24
CA PRO A 248 3.89 -22.63 20.73
C PRO A 248 4.34 -23.56 19.60
N THR A 249 3.53 -23.67 18.53
CA THR A 249 3.87 -24.50 17.37
C THR A 249 5.05 -23.96 16.57
N TYR A 250 5.23 -22.63 16.53
CA TYR A 250 6.39 -21.99 15.92
C TYR A 250 7.66 -22.21 16.74
N LEU A 251 7.59 -22.13 18.08
CA LEU A 251 8.73 -22.47 18.95
C LEU A 251 9.17 -23.92 18.78
N GLU A 252 8.22 -24.85 18.71
CA GLU A 252 8.52 -26.26 18.48
C GLU A 252 9.18 -26.48 17.13
N ALA A 253 8.69 -25.82 16.08
CA ALA A 253 9.30 -25.85 14.75
C ALA A 253 10.75 -25.33 14.77
N MET A 254 11.03 -24.22 15.47
CA MET A 254 12.42 -23.75 15.65
C MET A 254 13.30 -24.75 16.38
N ARG A 255 12.79 -25.41 17.43
CA ARG A 255 13.56 -26.44 18.17
C ARG A 255 13.87 -27.68 17.33
N ARG A 256 12.99 -28.03 16.38
CA ARG A 256 13.23 -29.12 15.43
C ARG A 256 14.14 -28.74 14.26
N GLY A 257 14.37 -27.44 14.04
CA GLY A 257 15.12 -26.92 12.89
C GLY A 257 14.26 -26.71 11.64
N ASP A 258 12.93 -26.74 11.75
CA ASP A 258 12.00 -26.49 10.64
C ASP A 258 11.86 -24.98 10.31
N LYS A 259 12.32 -24.12 11.23
CA LYS A 259 12.32 -22.66 11.15
C LYS A 259 13.67 -22.13 11.60
N ASP A 260 14.07 -20.99 11.06
CA ASP A 260 15.33 -20.33 11.44
C ASP A 260 15.37 -20.04 12.94
N MET A 261 16.49 -20.39 13.58
CA MET A 261 16.71 -20.08 14.98
C MET A 261 16.96 -18.58 15.14
N VAL A 262 16.19 -17.93 16.00
CA VAL A 262 16.38 -16.53 16.37
C VAL A 262 16.80 -16.41 17.84
N GLU A 263 17.51 -15.33 18.15
CA GLU A 263 17.90 -15.03 19.53
C GLU A 263 16.66 -14.78 20.39
N LEU A 264 16.46 -15.64 21.39
CA LEU A 264 15.36 -15.52 22.35
C LEU A 264 15.76 -14.54 23.46
N GLY A 265 14.85 -13.64 23.79
CA GLY A 265 14.99 -12.74 24.92
C GLY A 265 14.82 -13.41 26.29
N PRO A 266 14.96 -12.64 27.38
CA PRO A 266 14.64 -13.12 28.71
C PRO A 266 13.17 -13.58 28.79
N LYS A 267 12.88 -14.52 29.70
CA LYS A 267 11.50 -14.94 29.96
C LYS A 267 10.74 -13.76 30.55
N ASP A 268 9.70 -13.31 29.84
CA ASP A 268 8.78 -12.31 30.38
C ASP A 268 7.86 -12.93 31.43
N HIS A 269 7.25 -12.09 32.26
CA HIS A 269 6.29 -12.53 33.29
C HIS A 269 5.08 -13.22 32.63
N GLN A 270 4.47 -14.17 33.35
CA GLN A 270 3.33 -14.94 32.83
C GLN A 270 2.22 -13.99 32.39
N ILE A 271 1.71 -14.16 31.17
CA ILE A 271 0.49 -13.50 30.72
C ILE A 271 -0.61 -13.97 31.66
N ALA A 272 -1.16 -13.07 32.47
CA ALA A 272 -2.28 -13.39 33.36
C ALA A 272 -3.43 -13.96 32.51
N LYS A 273 -3.98 -15.09 32.95
CA LYS A 273 -5.10 -15.78 32.29
C LYS A 273 -6.42 -15.11 32.61
#